data_AF-A0A229YFD4-F1
#
_entry.id   AF-A0A229YFD4-F1
#
_cell.length_a   1.000
_cell.length_b   1.000
_cell.length_c   1.000
_cell.angle_alpha   90.00
_cell.angle_beta   90.00
_cell.angle_gamma   90.00
#
_symmetry.space_group_name_H-M   'P 1'
#
loop_
_entity.id
_entity.type
_entity.pdbx_description
1 polymer ?
#
loop_
_entity_poly.entity_id
_entity_poly.type
_entity_poly.pdbx_seq_one_letter_code
_entity_poly.pdbx_strand_id
1 'polypeptide(L)'
;MSNTLPPYVAEALEKADRKQIQLAGVGCFSQVIKVADTGFVIKESFDHPVVGNLQPTEKRIYERLGHHPFILRYYGEYCQGNGLPNGLVFQYHRAGTLADNLALSKYPEKRTQWPLQAAEALQFIHSKNVIHSDFGSHNFLIQEDGTLALADFGGSRIDDTAAVVSYPTRYARPYSDSDDSDSTEIDDLFALGTVVYEISVGHQFNQEMLDK
;
A
#
# COMPACT_ATOMS: atom_id res chain seq x y z
N MET A 1 -3.03 2.30 -23.39
CA MET A 1 -3.42 0.93 -23.79
C MET A 1 -4.65 0.57 -22.97
N SER A 2 -5.66 -0.04 -23.56
CA SER A 2 -6.91 -0.42 -22.88
C SER A 2 -6.60 -1.30 -21.66
N ASN A 3 -6.74 -0.75 -20.45
CA ASN A 3 -6.45 -1.45 -19.20
C ASN A 3 -7.63 -2.34 -18.78
N THR A 4 -7.81 -3.39 -19.56
CA THR A 4 -8.65 -4.54 -19.21
C THR A 4 -7.80 -5.53 -18.44
N LEU A 5 -8.38 -6.12 -17.37
CA LEU A 5 -7.74 -7.17 -16.59
C LEU A 5 -7.15 -8.27 -17.48
N PRO A 6 -5.99 -8.86 -17.12
CA PRO A 6 -5.47 -10.03 -17.81
C PRO A 6 -6.53 -11.14 -17.85
N PRO A 7 -6.66 -11.89 -18.96
CA PRO A 7 -7.73 -12.89 -19.12
C PRO A 7 -7.82 -13.91 -17.99
N TYR A 8 -6.67 -14.37 -17.47
CA TYR A 8 -6.63 -15.33 -16.36
C TYR A 8 -7.12 -14.73 -15.03
N VAL A 9 -6.95 -13.43 -14.81
CA VAL A 9 -7.45 -12.72 -13.62
C VAL A 9 -8.96 -12.54 -13.76
N ALA A 10 -9.43 -12.10 -14.92
CA ALA A 10 -10.86 -11.94 -15.20
C ALA A 10 -11.60 -13.27 -15.02
N GLU A 11 -11.09 -14.35 -15.60
CA GLU A 11 -11.67 -15.70 -15.50
C GLU A 11 -11.70 -16.21 -14.05
N ALA A 12 -10.62 -15.96 -13.27
CA ALA A 12 -10.57 -16.35 -11.86
C ALA A 12 -11.62 -15.58 -11.02
N LEU A 13 -11.77 -14.28 -11.25
CA LEU A 13 -12.75 -13.44 -10.54
C LEU A 13 -14.19 -13.78 -10.96
N GLU A 14 -14.44 -14.10 -12.23
CA GLU A 14 -15.76 -14.52 -12.71
C GLU A 14 -16.22 -15.87 -12.14
N LYS A 15 -15.29 -16.80 -11.95
CA LYS A 15 -15.57 -18.13 -11.40
C LYS A 15 -15.59 -18.19 -9.87
N ALA A 16 -15.18 -17.13 -9.20
CA ALA A 16 -15.08 -17.11 -7.74
C ALA A 16 -16.45 -17.36 -7.08
N ASP A 17 -16.48 -18.26 -6.09
CA ASP A 17 -17.68 -18.46 -5.28
C ASP A 17 -17.93 -17.22 -4.40
N ARG A 18 -19.07 -16.59 -4.64
CA ARG A 18 -19.52 -15.36 -3.96
C ARG A 18 -19.67 -15.55 -2.45
N LYS A 19 -19.79 -16.79 -1.96
CA LYS A 19 -19.81 -17.09 -0.53
C LYS A 19 -18.44 -17.07 0.14
N GLN A 20 -17.36 -17.00 -0.65
CA GLN A 20 -15.99 -17.04 -0.15
C GLN A 20 -15.30 -15.68 -0.24
N ILE A 21 -16.07 -14.59 -0.19
CA ILE A 21 -15.53 -13.24 -0.11
C ILE A 21 -15.17 -12.94 1.35
N GLN A 22 -13.94 -12.48 1.59
CA GLN A 22 -13.43 -12.21 2.93
C GLN A 22 -12.92 -10.77 3.02
N LEU A 23 -13.31 -10.06 4.08
CA LEU A 23 -12.76 -8.75 4.36
C LEU A 23 -11.29 -8.91 4.77
N ALA A 24 -10.37 -8.35 3.97
CA ALA A 24 -8.94 -8.40 4.21
C ALA A 24 -8.44 -7.14 4.93
N GLY A 25 -9.13 -6.01 4.75
CA GLY A 25 -8.81 -4.75 5.43
C GLY A 25 -9.89 -3.70 5.22
N VAL A 26 -9.98 -2.75 6.15
CA VAL A 26 -10.81 -1.55 6.03
C VAL A 26 -9.93 -0.36 6.36
N GLY A 27 -9.82 0.55 5.40
CA GLY A 27 -9.21 1.86 5.58
C GLY A 27 -10.26 2.96 5.69
N CYS A 28 -9.80 4.19 5.90
CA CYS A 28 -10.68 5.36 5.96
C CYS A 28 -11.40 5.64 4.63
N PHE A 29 -10.73 5.33 3.50
CA PHE A 29 -11.18 5.66 2.15
C PHE A 29 -11.53 4.45 1.29
N SER A 30 -11.31 3.23 1.79
CA SER A 30 -11.52 2.02 0.98
C SER A 30 -11.70 0.78 1.85
N GLN A 31 -12.26 -0.27 1.26
CA GLN A 31 -12.20 -1.62 1.79
C GLN A 31 -11.43 -2.54 0.84
N VAL A 32 -10.70 -3.49 1.41
CA VAL A 32 -9.96 -4.51 0.68
C VAL A 32 -10.65 -5.85 0.88
N ILE A 33 -11.08 -6.41 -0.23
CA ILE A 33 -11.88 -7.63 -0.26
C ILE A 33 -11.05 -8.73 -0.92
N LYS A 34 -10.72 -9.76 -0.15
CA LYS A 34 -10.09 -10.98 -0.68
C LYS A 34 -11.14 -11.82 -1.37
N VAL A 35 -10.84 -12.21 -2.60
CA VAL A 35 -11.63 -13.15 -3.37
C VAL A 35 -10.99 -14.52 -3.18
N ALA A 36 -11.56 -15.35 -2.29
CA ALA A 36 -10.90 -16.60 -1.88
C ALA A 36 -10.58 -17.52 -3.05
N ASP A 37 -9.54 -18.32 -2.85
CA ASP A 37 -9.02 -19.31 -3.80
C ASP A 37 -8.55 -18.77 -5.17
N THR A 38 -8.59 -17.44 -5.36
CA THR A 38 -8.07 -16.79 -6.58
C THR A 38 -6.66 -16.21 -6.43
N GLY A 39 -6.25 -15.89 -5.21
CA GLY A 39 -5.00 -15.17 -4.94
C GLY A 39 -5.07 -13.67 -5.24
N PHE A 40 -6.26 -13.10 -5.40
CA PHE A 40 -6.46 -11.67 -5.65
C PHE A 40 -7.25 -10.97 -4.54
N VAL A 41 -7.04 -9.66 -4.45
CA VAL A 41 -7.91 -8.75 -3.69
C VAL A 41 -8.48 -7.69 -4.61
N ILE A 42 -9.69 -7.22 -4.27
CA ILE A 42 -10.31 -6.05 -4.88
C ILE A 42 -10.33 -4.95 -3.81
N LYS A 43 -9.70 -3.82 -4.11
CA LYS A 43 -9.79 -2.60 -3.29
C LYS A 43 -10.89 -1.71 -3.86
N GLU A 44 -11.97 -1.60 -3.12
CA GLU A 44 -13.11 -0.74 -3.44
C GLU A 44 -12.96 0.56 -2.66
N SER A 45 -12.90 1.69 -3.37
CA SER A 45 -12.82 3.02 -2.75
C SER A 45 -14.20 3.59 -2.48
N PHE A 46 -14.32 4.32 -1.39
CA PHE A 46 -15.52 5.07 -1.01
C PHE A 46 -15.37 6.54 -1.45
N ASP A 47 -16.49 7.18 -1.72
CA ASP A 47 -16.51 8.63 -1.96
C ASP A 47 -16.50 9.37 -0.62
N HIS A 48 -15.42 10.10 -0.34
CA HIS A 48 -15.28 10.84 0.91
C HIS A 48 -15.83 12.28 0.75
N PRO A 49 -16.64 12.81 1.69
CA PRO A 49 -17.31 14.12 1.51
C PRO A 49 -16.38 15.31 1.26
N VAL A 50 -15.14 15.25 1.76
CA VAL A 50 -14.15 16.34 1.65
C VAL A 50 -13.11 16.08 0.56
N VAL A 51 -12.78 14.81 0.35
CA VAL A 51 -11.60 14.37 -0.40
C VAL A 51 -12.00 13.80 -1.77
N GLY A 52 -13.26 13.39 -1.92
CA GLY A 52 -13.75 12.69 -3.09
C GLY A 52 -13.24 11.24 -3.15
N ASN A 53 -13.33 10.65 -4.34
CA ASN A 53 -12.86 9.31 -4.64
C ASN A 53 -11.36 9.31 -5.01
N LEU A 54 -10.55 8.57 -4.26
CA LEU A 54 -9.10 8.45 -4.46
C LEU A 54 -8.68 7.41 -5.52
N GLN A 55 -9.59 6.50 -5.91
CA GLN A 55 -9.31 5.43 -6.86
C GLN A 55 -8.68 5.92 -8.19
N PRO A 56 -9.12 7.03 -8.82
CA PRO A 56 -8.54 7.48 -10.08
C PRO A 56 -7.06 7.84 -9.95
N THR A 57 -6.67 8.46 -8.83
CA THR A 57 -5.28 8.83 -8.54
C THR A 57 -4.45 7.57 -8.30
N GLU A 58 -4.93 6.68 -7.42
CA GLU A 58 -4.23 5.42 -7.11
C GLU A 58 -4.00 4.58 -8.36
N LYS A 59 -5.04 4.42 -9.18
CA LYS A 59 -4.96 3.77 -10.48
C LYS A 59 -3.86 4.38 -11.35
N ARG A 60 -3.89 5.71 -11.55
CA ARG A 60 -2.93 6.41 -12.40
C ARG A 60 -1.49 6.21 -11.92
N ILE A 61 -1.28 6.14 -10.60
CA ILE A 61 0.03 5.86 -10.01
C ILE A 61 0.47 4.43 -10.37
N TYR A 62 -0.32 3.40 -10.09
CA TYR A 62 0.06 2.02 -10.43
C TYR A 62 0.31 1.81 -11.92
N GLU A 63 -0.50 2.44 -12.78
CA GLU A 63 -0.32 2.40 -14.23
C GLU A 63 1.01 3.02 -14.67
N ARG A 64 1.44 4.09 -13.99
CA ARG A 64 2.70 4.78 -14.28
C ARG A 64 3.92 4.07 -13.72
N LEU A 65 3.80 3.47 -12.54
CA LEU A 65 4.85 2.67 -11.92
C LEU A 65 5.11 1.40 -12.73
N GLY A 66 4.05 0.75 -13.23
CA GLY A 66 4.19 -0.55 -13.89
C GLY A 66 4.71 -1.62 -12.94
N HIS A 67 5.43 -2.61 -13.48
CA HIS A 67 5.94 -3.72 -12.67
C HIS A 67 7.29 -3.40 -12.02
N HIS A 68 7.38 -3.57 -10.70
CA HIS A 68 8.61 -3.51 -9.92
C HIS A 68 8.55 -4.56 -8.80
N PRO A 69 9.65 -5.27 -8.48
CA PRO A 69 9.64 -6.39 -7.52
C PRO A 69 9.16 -6.00 -6.12
N PHE A 70 9.32 -4.74 -5.72
CA PHE A 70 8.94 -4.25 -4.38
C PHE A 70 7.75 -3.28 -4.38
N ILE A 71 6.95 -3.26 -5.45
CA ILE A 71 5.67 -2.56 -5.51
C ILE A 71 4.56 -3.60 -5.65
N LEU A 72 3.45 -3.42 -4.92
CA LEU A 72 2.32 -4.33 -4.98
C LEU A 72 1.83 -4.50 -6.42
N ARG A 73 1.71 -5.75 -6.84
CA ARG A 73 1.31 -6.07 -8.20
C ARG A 73 -0.15 -5.71 -8.45
N TYR A 74 -0.34 -4.70 -9.29
CA TYR A 74 -1.62 -4.25 -9.82
C TYR A 74 -1.96 -4.99 -11.12
N TYR A 75 -3.23 -5.40 -11.25
CA TYR A 75 -3.72 -6.14 -12.41
C TYR A 75 -4.68 -5.35 -13.30
N GLY A 76 -5.32 -4.30 -12.79
CA GLY A 76 -6.32 -3.55 -13.54
C GLY A 76 -7.56 -3.23 -12.69
N GLU A 77 -8.59 -2.70 -13.36
CA GLU A 77 -9.88 -2.43 -12.74
C GLU A 77 -10.88 -3.55 -12.99
N TYR A 78 -11.65 -3.88 -11.96
CA TYR A 78 -12.80 -4.74 -12.05
C TYR A 78 -14.10 -3.92 -12.05
N CYS A 79 -14.86 -4.02 -13.14
CA CYS A 79 -16.11 -3.27 -13.35
C CYS A 79 -17.17 -4.15 -14.05
N GLN A 80 -17.52 -5.31 -13.48
CA GLN A 80 -18.41 -6.28 -14.13
C GLN A 80 -19.83 -6.34 -13.54
N GLY A 81 -20.09 -5.70 -12.38
CA GLY A 81 -21.43 -5.61 -11.80
C GLY A 81 -22.10 -6.97 -11.49
N ASN A 82 -21.32 -8.04 -11.38
CA ASN A 82 -21.80 -9.42 -11.20
C ASN A 82 -21.84 -9.86 -9.73
N GLY A 83 -21.78 -8.90 -8.79
CA GLY A 83 -21.87 -9.13 -7.34
C GLY A 83 -20.54 -9.06 -6.59
N LEU A 84 -19.39 -9.01 -7.29
CA LEU A 84 -18.14 -8.54 -6.70
C LEU A 84 -18.13 -6.99 -6.68
N PRO A 85 -17.46 -6.37 -5.68
CA PRO A 85 -17.27 -4.92 -5.64
C PRO A 85 -16.53 -4.43 -6.89
N ASN A 86 -16.82 -3.21 -7.30
CA ASN A 86 -16.01 -2.56 -8.35
C ASN A 86 -14.76 -1.97 -7.70
N GLY A 87 -13.61 -2.04 -8.36
CA GLY A 87 -12.39 -1.51 -7.77
C GLY A 87 -11.11 -1.95 -8.45
N LEU A 88 -9.99 -1.67 -7.79
CA LEU A 88 -8.66 -2.02 -8.27
C LEU A 88 -8.30 -3.44 -7.84
N VAL A 89 -7.77 -4.24 -8.76
CA VAL A 89 -7.38 -5.63 -8.51
C VAL A 89 -5.89 -5.72 -8.23
N PHE A 90 -5.53 -6.33 -7.11
CA PHE A 90 -4.15 -6.54 -6.69
C PHE A 90 -3.85 -7.99 -6.34
N GLN A 91 -2.57 -8.33 -6.31
CA GLN A 91 -2.09 -9.58 -5.74
C GLN A 91 -2.42 -9.66 -4.25
N TYR A 92 -2.98 -10.79 -3.81
CA TYR A 92 -3.12 -11.08 -2.39
C TYR A 92 -1.82 -11.65 -1.82
N HIS A 93 -1.45 -11.17 -0.63
CA HIS A 93 -0.33 -11.68 0.16
C HIS A 93 -0.82 -12.11 1.54
N ARG A 94 -0.71 -13.42 1.82
CA ARG A 94 -1.31 -14.01 3.03
C ARG A 94 -0.66 -13.54 4.33
N ALA A 95 0.63 -13.18 4.28
CA ALA A 95 1.36 -12.75 5.46
C ALA A 95 0.87 -11.40 6.01
N GLY A 96 0.14 -10.61 5.20
CA GLY A 96 -0.35 -9.30 5.61
C GLY A 96 0.75 -8.23 5.63
N THR A 97 0.58 -7.23 6.47
CA THR A 97 1.45 -6.05 6.52
C THR A 97 2.76 -6.33 7.25
N LEU A 98 3.82 -5.59 6.93
CA LEU A 98 5.07 -5.63 7.68
C LEU A 98 4.83 -5.24 9.14
N ALA A 99 3.96 -4.27 9.42
CA ALA A 99 3.58 -3.87 10.78
C ALA A 99 3.13 -5.04 11.67
N ASP A 100 2.29 -5.95 11.15
CA ASP A 100 1.82 -7.16 11.85
C ASP A 100 2.89 -8.27 11.96
N ASN A 101 4.05 -8.05 11.34
CA ASN A 101 5.11 -9.01 11.15
C ASN A 101 6.47 -8.51 11.65
N LEU A 102 6.48 -7.42 12.44
CA LEU A 102 7.71 -6.82 12.95
C LEU A 102 8.42 -7.67 14.00
N ALA A 103 7.76 -8.60 14.70
CA ALA A 103 8.41 -9.41 15.74
C ALA A 103 9.70 -10.10 15.21
N LEU A 104 10.81 -9.98 15.95
CA LEU A 104 12.13 -10.47 15.54
C LEU A 104 12.15 -11.97 15.20
N SER A 105 11.26 -12.74 15.81
CA SER A 105 11.15 -14.20 15.63
C SER A 105 10.45 -14.64 14.34
N LYS A 106 9.70 -13.77 13.65
CA LYS A 106 8.80 -14.18 12.56
C LYS A 106 9.52 -14.42 11.21
N TYR A 107 10.51 -13.57 10.87
CA TYR A 107 11.24 -13.60 9.60
C TYR A 107 12.74 -13.31 9.75
N PRO A 108 13.48 -13.98 10.65
CA PRO A 108 14.84 -13.60 11.04
C PRO A 108 15.81 -13.43 9.85
N GLU A 109 15.72 -14.29 8.84
CA GLU A 109 16.61 -14.26 7.67
C GLU A 109 16.31 -13.14 6.67
N LYS A 110 15.07 -12.63 6.64
CA LYS A 110 14.65 -11.58 5.69
C LYS A 110 14.84 -10.17 6.24
N ARG A 111 14.89 -10.01 7.56
CA ARG A 111 14.96 -8.70 8.22
C ARG A 111 16.13 -7.84 7.76
N THR A 112 17.28 -8.45 7.49
CA THR A 112 18.47 -7.72 7.05
C THR A 112 18.35 -7.18 5.61
N GLN A 113 17.41 -7.72 4.83
CA GLN A 113 17.16 -7.33 3.43
C GLN A 113 16.07 -6.26 3.33
N TRP A 114 15.09 -6.27 4.24
CA TRP A 114 13.94 -5.36 4.22
C TRP A 114 14.28 -3.86 4.16
N PRO A 115 15.29 -3.33 4.90
CA PRO A 115 15.69 -1.93 4.78
C PRO A 115 16.07 -1.54 3.36
N LEU A 116 16.83 -2.41 2.67
CA LEU A 116 17.24 -2.18 1.29
C LEU A 116 16.04 -2.23 0.34
N GLN A 117 15.17 -3.23 0.49
CA GLN A 117 13.96 -3.37 -0.33
C GLN A 117 13.01 -2.18 -0.19
N ALA A 118 12.83 -1.68 1.05
CA ALA A 118 12.03 -0.49 1.32
C ALA A 118 12.64 0.77 0.68
N ALA A 119 13.97 0.93 0.78
CA ALA A 119 14.68 2.03 0.14
C ALA A 119 14.62 1.96 -1.40
N GLU A 120 14.74 0.77 -1.99
CA GLU A 120 14.62 0.54 -3.44
C GLU A 120 13.20 0.83 -3.94
N ALA A 121 12.16 0.39 -3.20
CA ALA A 121 10.77 0.74 -3.50
C ALA A 121 10.56 2.26 -3.47
N LEU A 122 11.10 2.93 -2.44
CA LEU A 122 10.94 4.37 -2.30
C LEU A 122 11.67 5.15 -3.41
N GLN A 123 12.94 4.81 -3.66
CA GLN A 123 13.71 5.39 -4.76
C GLN A 123 13.00 5.20 -6.10
N PHE A 124 12.41 4.03 -6.34
CA PHE A 124 11.69 3.76 -7.56
C PHE A 124 10.48 4.69 -7.75
N ILE A 125 9.64 4.87 -6.74
CA ILE A 125 8.45 5.74 -6.87
C ILE A 125 8.84 7.21 -6.99
N HIS A 126 9.87 7.67 -6.28
CA HIS A 126 10.42 9.03 -6.39
C HIS A 126 10.97 9.28 -7.81
N SER A 127 11.66 8.30 -8.40
CA SER A 127 12.13 8.38 -9.80
C SER A 127 11.01 8.52 -10.83
N LYS A 128 9.76 8.27 -10.42
CA LYS A 128 8.55 8.41 -11.22
C LYS A 128 7.74 9.63 -10.82
N ASN A 129 8.27 10.59 -10.05
CA ASN A 129 7.55 11.75 -9.51
C ASN A 129 6.28 11.32 -8.75
N VAL A 130 6.40 10.32 -7.88
CA VAL A 130 5.37 9.92 -6.93
C VAL A 130 5.92 10.15 -5.53
N ILE A 131 5.22 10.92 -4.71
CA ILE A 131 5.49 11.02 -3.27
C ILE A 131 4.42 10.18 -2.59
N HIS A 132 4.81 9.22 -1.75
CA HIS A 132 3.86 8.28 -1.17
C HIS A 132 2.91 8.96 -0.19
N SER A 133 3.40 9.92 0.61
CA SER A 133 2.62 10.72 1.58
C SER A 133 2.02 9.95 2.77
N ASP A 134 2.20 8.63 2.80
CA ASP A 134 1.80 7.72 3.89
C ASP A 134 2.76 6.53 3.96
N PHE A 135 4.04 6.74 3.66
CA PHE A 135 5.04 5.67 3.73
C PHE A 135 5.16 5.11 5.16
N GLY A 136 5.16 3.78 5.31
CA GLY A 136 5.23 3.16 6.63
C GLY A 136 5.18 1.64 6.59
N SER A 137 5.46 0.98 7.71
CA SER A 137 5.43 -0.50 7.80
C SER A 137 4.03 -1.08 7.63
N HIS A 138 2.98 -0.29 7.84
CA HIS A 138 1.59 -0.68 7.58
C HIS A 138 1.27 -0.75 6.07
N ASN A 139 2.04 -0.06 5.24
CA ASN A 139 1.84 -0.02 3.78
C ASN A 139 2.80 -0.93 3.02
N PHE A 140 3.66 -1.69 3.70
CA PHE A 140 4.38 -2.81 3.10
C PHE A 140 3.64 -4.12 3.36
N LEU A 141 3.41 -4.92 2.31
CA LEU A 141 2.98 -6.31 2.43
C LEU A 141 4.18 -7.26 2.35
N ILE A 142 4.09 -8.40 3.01
CA ILE A 142 5.11 -9.46 2.89
C ILE A 142 4.68 -10.47 1.82
N GLN A 143 5.50 -10.59 0.78
CA GLN A 143 5.31 -11.53 -0.33
C GLN A 143 5.51 -12.98 0.12
N GLU A 144 5.08 -13.95 -0.70
CA GLU A 144 5.19 -15.38 -0.37
C GLU A 144 6.64 -15.85 -0.19
N ASP A 145 7.60 -15.18 -0.83
CA ASP A 145 9.04 -15.44 -0.66
C ASP A 145 9.68 -14.66 0.50
N GLY A 146 8.88 -13.94 1.29
CA GLY A 146 9.30 -13.13 2.43
C GLY A 146 9.88 -11.75 2.08
N THR A 147 9.87 -11.34 0.82
CA THR A 147 10.26 -9.97 0.40
C THR A 147 9.13 -8.97 0.63
N LEU A 148 9.42 -7.66 0.54
CA LEU A 148 8.43 -6.60 0.71
C LEU A 148 7.73 -6.21 -0.59
N ALA A 149 6.51 -5.71 -0.50
CA ALA A 149 5.81 -5.01 -1.58
C ALA A 149 5.11 -3.77 -1.03
N LEU A 150 5.51 -2.58 -1.48
CA LEU A 150 4.87 -1.31 -1.11
C LEU A 150 3.49 -1.21 -1.76
N ALA A 151 2.49 -0.87 -0.96
CA ALA A 151 1.09 -0.83 -1.32
C ALA A 151 0.46 0.51 -0.88
N ASP A 152 -0.81 0.68 -1.26
CA ASP A 152 -1.67 1.81 -0.89
C ASP A 152 -1.17 3.20 -1.33
N PHE A 153 -1.45 3.55 -2.59
CA PHE A 153 -1.15 4.87 -3.15
C PHE A 153 -2.37 5.80 -3.16
N GLY A 154 -3.41 5.50 -2.37
CA GLY A 154 -4.67 6.25 -2.37
C GLY A 154 -4.48 7.73 -2.04
N GLY A 155 -3.64 8.02 -1.07
CA GLY A 155 -3.35 9.39 -0.63
C GLY A 155 -2.07 10.01 -1.21
N SER A 156 -1.40 9.29 -2.10
CA SER A 156 -0.12 9.70 -2.68
C SER A 156 -0.27 10.86 -3.67
N ARG A 157 0.83 11.58 -3.87
CA ARG A 157 0.95 12.64 -4.86
C ARG A 157 1.55 12.13 -6.15
N ILE A 158 1.11 12.71 -7.25
CA ILE A 158 1.53 12.37 -8.60
C ILE A 158 1.87 13.66 -9.35
N ASP A 159 3.16 13.90 -9.65
CA ASP A 159 3.63 15.19 -10.20
C ASP A 159 3.29 16.36 -9.25
N ASP A 160 2.84 17.51 -9.77
CA ASP A 160 2.52 18.72 -8.98
C ASP A 160 1.12 18.68 -8.32
N THR A 161 0.45 17.53 -8.25
CA THR A 161 -0.83 17.44 -7.54
C THR A 161 -0.61 17.60 -6.03
N ALA A 162 -1.50 18.31 -5.33
CA ALA A 162 -1.48 18.40 -3.88
C ALA A 162 -1.66 17.02 -3.22
N ALA A 163 -1.09 16.82 -2.03
CA ALA A 163 -1.37 15.63 -1.22
C ALA A 163 -2.82 15.66 -0.73
N VAL A 164 -3.43 14.48 -0.67
CA VAL A 164 -4.82 14.35 -0.21
C VAL A 164 -4.90 13.79 1.21
N VAL A 165 -3.83 13.13 1.66
CA VAL A 165 -3.65 12.68 3.05
C VAL A 165 -2.32 13.19 3.59
N SER A 166 -2.23 13.26 4.91
CA SER A 166 -0.98 13.54 5.62
C SER A 166 -0.50 12.31 6.37
N TYR A 167 0.80 12.29 6.65
CA TYR A 167 1.45 11.24 7.41
C TYR A 167 0.82 11.05 8.81
N PRO A 168 0.60 9.80 9.26
CA PRO A 168 0.32 9.52 10.65
C PRO A 168 1.44 10.07 11.53
N THR A 169 1.11 10.60 12.71
CA THR A 169 2.05 11.31 13.61
C THR A 169 3.37 10.58 13.85
N ARG A 170 3.35 9.24 13.86
CA ARG A 170 4.53 8.38 14.07
C ARG A 170 5.55 8.38 12.92
N TYR A 171 5.10 8.67 11.70
CA TYR A 171 5.94 8.76 10.50
C TYR A 171 6.14 10.21 10.05
N ALA A 172 5.47 11.17 10.69
CA ALA A 172 5.59 12.58 10.39
C ALA A 172 6.87 13.18 10.97
N ARG A 173 7.54 14.02 10.17
CA ARG A 173 8.74 14.75 10.59
C ARG A 173 8.37 15.81 11.65
N PRO A 174 9.13 15.96 12.76
CA PRO A 174 8.76 16.83 13.88
C PRO A 174 8.80 18.35 13.61
N TYR A 175 9.45 18.79 12.51
CA TYR A 175 9.59 20.20 12.12
C TYR A 175 9.16 20.42 10.66
N SER A 176 7.98 19.92 10.28
CA SER A 176 7.31 20.39 9.07
C SER A 176 6.84 21.83 9.28
N ASP A 177 7.79 22.76 9.35
CA ASP A 177 7.61 24.20 9.62
C ASP A 177 7.08 24.98 8.40
N SER A 178 6.42 24.32 7.45
CA SER A 178 5.80 25.02 6.32
C SER A 178 4.30 25.12 6.54
N ASP A 179 3.78 26.35 6.50
CA ASP A 179 2.39 26.65 6.14
C ASP A 179 1.97 26.02 4.78
N ASP A 180 2.94 25.43 4.06
CA ASP A 180 2.78 24.60 2.88
C ASP A 180 2.46 23.16 3.31
N SER A 181 1.21 22.75 3.12
CA SER A 181 0.59 21.51 3.60
C SER A 181 1.00 20.24 2.85
N ASP A 182 2.02 20.34 2.01
CA ASP A 182 2.24 19.43 0.90
C ASP A 182 3.45 18.52 1.18
N SER A 183 3.21 17.22 1.34
CA SER A 183 4.26 16.23 1.62
C SER A 183 5.31 16.20 0.51
N THR A 184 6.59 16.06 0.88
CA THR A 184 7.75 16.04 -0.03
C THR A 184 8.49 14.70 0.00
N GLU A 185 9.46 14.51 -0.91
CA GLU A 185 10.38 13.37 -0.85
C GLU A 185 11.14 13.28 0.49
N ILE A 186 11.40 14.43 1.14
CA ILE A 186 12.08 14.48 2.45
C ILE A 186 11.22 13.85 3.55
N ASP A 187 9.90 14.04 3.47
CA ASP A 187 8.97 13.47 4.44
C ASP A 187 8.88 11.94 4.28
N ASP A 188 8.82 11.47 3.04
CA ASP A 188 8.94 10.04 2.71
C ASP A 188 10.27 9.43 3.21
N LEU A 189 11.39 10.15 3.07
CA LEU A 189 12.70 9.71 3.55
C LEU A 189 12.76 9.62 5.08
N PHE A 190 12.11 10.55 5.79
CA PHE A 190 12.00 10.47 7.24
C PHE A 190 11.19 9.23 7.65
N ALA A 191 10.04 9.00 6.99
CA ALA A 191 9.22 7.83 7.22
C ALA A 191 9.97 6.52 6.93
N LEU A 192 10.82 6.47 5.89
CA LEU A 192 11.74 5.36 5.65
C LEU A 192 12.67 5.12 6.85
N GLY A 193 13.23 6.18 7.43
CA GLY A 193 14.04 6.09 8.65
C GLY A 193 13.29 5.39 9.79
N THR A 194 12.01 5.76 10.00
CA THR A 194 11.14 5.09 10.98
C THR A 194 10.92 3.61 10.64
N VAL A 195 10.66 3.26 9.38
CA VAL A 195 10.47 1.86 8.96
C VAL A 195 11.74 1.03 9.21
N VAL A 196 12.92 1.57 8.90
CA VAL A 196 14.21 0.90 9.15
C VAL A 196 14.44 0.70 10.65
N TYR A 197 14.08 1.69 11.48
CA TYR A 197 14.12 1.56 12.93
C TYR A 197 13.21 0.42 13.41
N GLU A 198 11.96 0.38 12.95
CA GLU A 198 10.98 -0.65 13.33
C GLU A 198 11.43 -2.07 12.95
N ILE A 199 11.99 -2.22 11.75
CA ILE A 199 12.60 -3.49 11.31
C ILE A 199 13.79 -3.86 12.20
N SER A 200 14.54 -2.89 12.73
CA SER A 200 15.70 -3.17 13.57
C SER A 200 15.29 -3.60 14.99
N VAL A 201 14.30 -2.93 15.59
CA VAL A 201 13.88 -3.19 16.98
C VAL A 201 12.82 -4.29 17.11
N GLY A 202 12.06 -4.53 16.05
CA GLY A 202 11.07 -5.61 15.99
C GLY A 202 9.67 -5.27 16.49
N HIS A 203 9.37 -4.00 16.61
CA HIS A 203 8.04 -3.49 16.93
C HIS A 203 7.87 -2.07 16.38
N GLN A 204 6.63 -1.60 16.40
CA GLN A 204 6.27 -0.27 15.95
C GLN A 204 6.86 0.81 16.88
N PHE A 205 7.40 1.89 16.29
CA PHE A 205 7.78 3.13 16.99
C PHE A 205 6.60 3.66 17.84
N ASN A 206 6.85 4.05 19.10
CA ASN A 206 5.87 4.46 20.12
C ASN A 206 5.09 3.36 20.88
N GLN A 207 5.36 2.06 20.75
CA GLN A 207 4.75 1.08 21.66
C GLN A 207 5.15 1.29 23.14
N GLU A 208 6.38 1.74 23.43
CA GLU A 208 6.87 1.90 24.82
C GLU A 208 6.39 3.18 25.54
N MET A 209 5.78 4.13 24.82
CA MET A 209 5.32 5.41 25.40
C MET A 209 3.86 5.38 25.86
N LEU A 210 3.11 4.32 25.52
CA LEU A 210 1.70 4.12 25.91
C LEU A 210 1.53 3.08 27.02
N ASP A 211 2.57 2.31 27.32
CA ASP A 211 2.58 1.27 28.36
C ASP A 211 3.18 1.76 29.70
N LYS A 212 3.21 3.07 29.96
CA LYS A 212 3.66 3.67 31.23
C LYS A 212 2.59 4.54 31.88
#